data_AF-I3CBW5-F1
#
_entry.id   AF-I3CBW5-F1
#
_cell.length_a   1.000
_cell.length_b   1.000
_cell.length_c   1.000
_cell.angle_alpha   90.00
_cell.angle_beta   90.00
_cell.angle_gamma   90.00
#
_symmetry.space_group_name_H-M   'P 1'
#
loop_
_entity.id
_entity.type
_entity.pdbx_description
1 polymer ?
#
loop_
_entity_poly.entity_id
_entity_poly.type
_entity_poly.pdbx_seq_one_letter_code
_entity_poly.pdbx_strand_id
1 'polypeptide(L)'
;MSFWKSLTSEFIDIIEWLDDTQNTLVYRFERHDNEIKNGAKLIVREGQVAVFIKEGKHQRTIDMDILEPADTFEAGTYTLDTKNLPILSTLMGWKYGFDSPFKAEVYFINTRRFLDQKWGTPNPIILRDPEFQMVQIRAFGTFSYRINKPAYFLKEIVGTAGSLKTDDINKQLRDFIVSRFTDALGESRMSVLDMAAKHDELGEFVKEKIKGEFAELGVELLKIVITNINLPPELDEAFKKRSSMGILGNMQTYTQYQTAEAIGKAAEHGGSGIASSMMESGMGFAMGMNMANQMQNAQQQAPQPNAGTMPPPLPQAVAYHVAINGQTQGPFELPTLKQHVQSGHITRDTLVWKQGMANWTAAGQVMELSSLFGSVPPPLPHR
;
A
#
# COMPACT_ATOMS: atom_id res chain seq x y z
N MET A 1 -14.14 73.82 22.33
CA MET A 1 -13.79 72.51 21.75
C MET A 1 -12.60 71.91 22.48
N SER A 2 -12.77 71.24 23.62
CA SER A 2 -11.77 70.28 24.17
C SER A 2 -12.24 69.80 25.55
N PHE A 3 -13.19 68.87 25.60
CA PHE A 3 -13.52 68.12 26.83
C PHE A 3 -14.01 66.69 26.55
N TRP A 4 -14.17 66.31 25.27
CA TRP A 4 -14.66 65.00 24.81
C TRP A 4 -13.59 64.15 24.12
N LYS A 5 -12.29 64.43 24.34
CA LYS A 5 -11.19 63.69 23.67
C LYS A 5 -10.49 62.67 24.56
N SER A 6 -10.99 62.43 25.79
CA SER A 6 -10.31 61.59 26.80
C SER A 6 -11.19 60.48 27.39
N LEU A 7 -12.36 60.22 26.83
CA LEU A 7 -13.20 59.09 27.22
C LEU A 7 -13.38 58.22 25.97
N THR A 8 -13.01 56.93 26.09
CA THR A 8 -13.29 55.79 25.17
C THR A 8 -12.25 55.31 24.14
N SER A 9 -10.94 55.48 24.34
CA SER A 9 -9.90 54.72 23.57
C SER A 9 -9.19 53.62 24.37
N GLU A 10 -9.67 53.23 25.55
CA GLU A 10 -9.24 52.00 26.21
C GLU A 10 -10.15 50.83 25.80
N PHE A 11 -10.27 50.57 24.49
CA PHE A 11 -10.75 49.26 24.07
C PHE A 11 -9.66 48.27 24.46
N ILE A 12 -9.98 47.42 25.45
CA ILE A 12 -9.17 46.24 25.78
C ILE A 12 -8.95 45.51 24.46
N ASP A 13 -7.69 45.37 24.14
CA ASP A 13 -7.23 44.68 22.96
C ASP A 13 -7.52 43.18 23.12
N ILE A 14 -8.35 42.60 22.25
CA ILE A 14 -8.68 41.16 22.30
C ILE A 14 -7.98 40.47 21.14
N ILE A 15 -7.15 39.49 21.47
CA ILE A 15 -6.50 38.58 20.54
C ILE A 15 -7.20 37.23 20.68
N GLU A 16 -8.01 36.89 19.68
CA GLU A 16 -8.71 35.63 19.61
C GLU A 16 -8.84 35.16 18.17
N TRP A 17 -8.99 33.85 18.00
CA TRP A 17 -9.32 33.25 16.73
C TRP A 17 -10.40 32.20 16.92
N LEU A 18 -11.41 32.23 16.05
CA LEU A 18 -12.42 31.20 15.94
C LEU A 18 -12.21 30.51 14.58
N ASP A 19 -11.78 29.25 14.62
CA ASP A 19 -11.68 28.44 13.42
C ASP A 19 -13.09 28.04 12.97
N ASP A 20 -13.55 28.63 11.86
CA ASP A 20 -14.79 28.23 11.19
C ASP A 20 -14.56 27.10 10.17
N THR A 21 -13.31 26.65 10.01
CA THR A 21 -12.92 25.60 9.09
C THR A 21 -12.70 24.26 9.80
N GLN A 22 -12.63 23.18 9.01
CA GLN A 22 -12.24 21.87 9.52
C GLN A 22 -10.80 21.48 9.16
N ASN A 23 -10.11 22.29 8.35
CA ASN A 23 -8.82 21.95 7.74
C ASN A 23 -7.68 22.94 8.05
N THR A 24 -7.91 24.03 8.78
CA THR A 24 -6.82 24.91 9.19
C THR A 24 -6.06 24.26 10.35
N LEU A 25 -4.73 24.15 10.20
CA LEU A 25 -3.83 23.66 11.24
C LEU A 25 -3.30 24.82 12.07
N VAL A 26 -2.87 25.88 11.37
CA VAL A 26 -2.21 27.04 11.97
C VAL A 26 -2.72 28.31 11.32
N TYR A 27 -2.95 29.33 12.16
CA TYR A 27 -3.32 30.67 11.74
C TYR A 27 -2.47 31.69 12.49
N ARG A 28 -1.78 32.56 11.76
CA ARG A 28 -1.11 33.74 12.34
C ARG A 28 -2.13 34.86 12.46
N PHE A 29 -2.33 35.34 13.68
CA PHE A 29 -3.19 36.48 13.95
C PHE A 29 -2.61 37.74 13.29
N GLU A 30 -3.35 38.30 12.34
CA GLU A 30 -2.87 39.44 11.57
C GLU A 30 -3.20 40.77 12.25
N ARG A 31 -2.22 41.66 12.25
CA ARG A 31 -2.35 43.02 12.76
C ARG A 31 -1.58 44.03 11.93
N HIS A 32 -2.03 45.28 12.01
CA HIS A 32 -1.22 46.40 11.54
C HIS A 32 0.08 46.44 12.36
N ASP A 33 1.23 46.32 11.68
CA ASP A 33 2.59 46.33 12.23
C ASP A 33 2.92 45.27 13.31
N ASN A 34 2.08 44.24 13.49
CA ASN A 34 2.22 43.20 14.53
C ASN A 34 2.38 43.77 15.96
N GLU A 35 1.82 44.95 16.21
CA GLU A 35 1.91 45.60 17.51
C GLU A 35 0.79 45.12 18.45
N ILE A 36 1.19 44.61 19.62
CA ILE A 36 0.30 44.17 20.70
C ILE A 36 0.31 45.24 21.80
N LYS A 37 -0.88 45.68 22.22
CA LYS A 37 -1.02 46.66 23.29
C LYS A 37 -0.76 45.99 24.64
N ASN A 38 -0.14 46.74 25.56
CA ASN A 38 0.01 46.29 26.94
C ASN A 38 -1.38 46.11 27.58
N GLY A 39 -1.59 45.00 28.29
CA GLY A 39 -2.90 44.66 28.87
C GLY A 39 -3.88 44.02 27.89
N ALA A 40 -3.44 43.65 26.68
CA ALA A 40 -4.26 42.87 25.76
C ALA A 40 -4.72 41.54 26.39
N LYS A 41 -5.92 41.09 26.03
CA LYS A 41 -6.49 39.81 26.42
C LYS A 41 -6.30 38.80 25.30
N LEU A 42 -5.52 37.76 25.57
CA LEU A 42 -5.45 36.57 24.73
C LEU A 42 -6.54 35.61 25.16
N ILE A 43 -7.39 35.21 24.22
CA ILE A 43 -8.41 34.18 24.44
C ILE A 43 -8.07 32.99 23.57
N VAL A 44 -7.65 31.90 24.20
CA VAL A 44 -7.36 30.62 23.56
C VAL A 44 -8.55 29.69 23.78
N ARG A 45 -9.11 29.16 22.69
CA ARG A 45 -10.25 28.24 22.77
C ARG A 45 -9.81 26.81 23.05
N GLU A 46 -10.74 26.00 23.52
CA GLU A 46 -10.54 24.55 23.65
C GLU A 46 -10.18 23.92 22.31
N GLY A 47 -9.25 22.96 22.35
CA GLY A 47 -8.71 22.34 21.13
C GLY A 47 -7.79 23.25 20.31
N GLN A 48 -7.33 24.36 20.90
CA GLN A 48 -6.33 25.26 20.32
C GLN A 48 -5.24 25.57 21.35
N VAL A 49 -4.10 25.99 20.83
CA VAL A 49 -2.97 26.51 21.59
C VAL A 49 -2.50 27.77 20.89
N ALA A 50 -2.17 28.82 21.65
CA ALA A 50 -1.53 30.00 21.10
C ALA A 50 -0.02 29.96 21.37
N VAL A 51 0.80 30.30 20.39
CA VAL A 51 2.25 30.38 20.49
C VAL A 51 2.69 31.79 20.11
N PHE A 52 3.46 32.41 21.00
CA PHE A 52 4.03 33.73 20.77
C PHE A 52 5.44 33.60 20.20
N ILE A 53 5.68 34.26 19.08
CA ILE A 53 7.01 34.38 18.48
C ILE A 53 7.46 35.83 18.54
N LYS A 54 8.69 36.03 19.03
CA LYS A 54 9.37 37.32 18.99
C LYS A 54 9.93 37.58 17.59
N GLU A 55 9.72 38.78 17.04
CA GLU A 55 10.40 39.20 15.80
C GLU A 55 11.92 39.06 15.96
N GLY A 56 12.53 38.30 15.04
CA GLY A 56 13.89 37.78 15.19
C GLY A 56 14.95 38.88 15.40
N LYS A 57 15.81 38.68 16.40
CA LYS A 57 17.19 39.16 16.32
C LYS A 57 18.06 38.03 15.79
N HIS A 58 18.67 38.25 14.63
CA HIS A 58 19.93 37.60 14.29
C HIS A 58 20.84 37.63 15.52
N GLN A 59 21.54 36.53 15.78
CA GLN A 59 22.54 36.37 16.83
C GLN A 59 22.02 35.91 18.21
N ARG A 60 21.75 34.61 18.32
CA ARG A 60 22.42 33.78 19.33
C ARG A 60 22.37 32.34 18.87
N THR A 61 23.49 31.63 18.96
CA THR A 61 23.56 30.18 18.84
C THR A 61 22.45 29.59 19.72
N ILE A 62 21.39 29.10 19.09
CA ILE A 62 20.28 28.47 19.79
C ILE A 62 20.74 27.05 20.04
N ASP A 63 21.08 26.74 21.29
CA ASP A 63 21.27 25.36 21.72
C ASP A 63 19.97 24.60 21.43
N MET A 64 20.09 23.53 20.64
CA MET A 64 18.98 22.71 20.13
C MET A 64 18.10 22.08 21.22
N ASP A 65 18.52 22.12 22.49
CA ASP A 65 17.84 21.49 23.63
C ASP A 65 16.91 22.42 24.42
N ILE A 66 16.90 23.73 24.14
CA ILE A 66 16.04 24.68 24.85
C ILE A 66 15.23 25.46 23.82
N LEU A 67 13.98 25.04 23.63
CA LEU A 67 12.95 25.84 22.94
C LEU A 67 12.66 27.10 23.78
N GLU A 68 13.58 28.05 23.80
CA GLU A 68 13.31 29.40 24.28
C GLU A 68 13.69 30.44 23.21
N PRO A 69 12.84 31.46 22.99
CA PRO A 69 11.73 31.85 23.85
C PRO A 69 10.44 31.88 23.01
N ALA A 70 9.68 30.79 23.01
CA ALA A 70 8.31 30.74 22.48
C ALA A 70 7.36 30.41 23.64
N ASP A 71 6.48 31.35 24.00
CA ASP A 71 5.56 31.21 25.12
C ASP A 71 4.32 30.53 24.55
N THR A 72 3.98 29.36 25.11
CA THR A 72 2.85 28.54 24.68
C THR A 72 1.72 28.69 25.68
N PHE A 73 0.53 29.02 25.20
CA PHE A 73 -0.67 29.25 26.00
C PHE A 73 -1.73 28.20 25.66
N GLU A 74 -2.12 27.43 26.67
CA GLU A 74 -3.23 26.47 26.57
C GLU A 74 -4.58 27.19 26.59
N ALA A 75 -5.69 26.43 26.44
CA ALA A 75 -7.04 26.98 26.47
C ALA A 75 -7.28 27.82 27.75
N GLY A 76 -7.79 29.04 27.57
CA GLY A 76 -7.96 29.98 28.67
C GLY A 76 -7.96 31.44 28.24
N THR A 77 -8.20 32.32 29.22
CA THR A 77 -8.08 33.77 29.03
C THR A 77 -6.86 34.27 29.78
N TYR A 78 -5.96 34.94 29.07
CA TYR A 78 -4.72 35.49 29.63
C TYR A 78 -4.69 37.00 29.42
N THR A 79 -4.26 37.72 30.44
CA THR A 79 -3.89 39.13 30.29
C THR A 79 -2.39 39.20 29.96
N LEU A 80 -2.09 39.73 28.79
CA LEU A 80 -0.73 39.93 28.30
C LEU A 80 -0.16 41.18 28.99
N ASP A 81 0.53 40.93 30.09
CA ASP A 81 1.35 41.91 30.81
C ASP A 81 2.81 41.48 30.72
N THR A 82 3.68 42.43 30.40
CA THR A 82 5.14 42.31 30.34
C THR A 82 5.76 41.75 31.63
N LYS A 83 5.06 41.84 32.77
CA LYS A 83 5.49 41.29 34.07
C LYS A 83 5.31 39.77 34.21
N ASN A 84 4.43 39.15 33.42
CA ASN A 84 4.02 37.76 33.60
C ASN A 84 4.59 36.81 32.53
N LEU A 85 5.41 37.29 31.59
CA LEU A 85 5.93 36.50 30.46
C LEU A 85 7.45 36.67 30.25
N PRO A 86 8.24 35.57 30.16
CA PRO A 86 9.69 35.59 29.92
C PRO A 86 10.12 36.25 28.59
N ILE A 87 9.36 36.06 27.50
CA ILE A 87 9.65 36.69 26.21
C ILE A 87 9.49 38.21 26.27
N LEU A 88 8.39 38.66 26.91
CA LEU A 88 8.06 40.08 27.02
C LEU A 88 9.05 40.81 27.93
N SER A 89 9.52 40.15 28.99
CA SER A 89 10.57 40.70 29.87
C SER A 89 11.92 40.86 29.16
N THR A 90 12.21 40.06 28.14
CA THR A 90 13.41 40.24 27.29
C THR A 90 13.25 41.35 26.23
N LEU A 91 12.02 41.75 25.87
CA LEU A 91 11.78 42.95 25.05
C LEU A 91 11.97 44.26 25.83
N MET A 92 11.93 44.20 27.17
CA MET A 92 12.00 45.32 28.10
C MET A 92 13.35 46.08 28.10
N GLY A 93 14.39 45.55 27.45
CA GLY A 93 15.70 46.20 27.32
C GLY A 93 15.73 47.41 26.37
N TRP A 94 14.61 47.74 25.72
CA TRP A 94 14.52 48.92 24.86
C TRP A 94 14.05 50.13 25.68
N LYS A 95 14.97 51.07 25.86
CA LYS A 95 14.98 52.45 26.43
C LYS A 95 13.71 53.34 26.40
N TYR A 96 12.51 52.84 26.11
CA TYR A 96 11.25 53.58 26.15
C TYR A 96 10.24 52.85 27.05
N GLY A 97 9.77 53.54 28.08
CA GLY A 97 8.96 52.97 29.16
C GLY A 97 7.60 52.38 28.75
N PHE A 98 6.99 51.76 29.76
CA PHE A 98 5.88 50.80 29.82
C PHE A 98 4.56 51.07 29.07
N ASP A 99 4.45 52.13 28.26
CA ASP A 99 3.24 52.49 27.49
C ASP A 99 3.36 52.21 25.98
N SER A 100 4.48 51.67 25.52
CA SER A 100 4.72 51.43 24.09
C SER A 100 4.24 50.03 23.65
N PRO A 101 3.47 49.89 22.55
CA PRO A 101 3.15 48.61 21.95
C PRO A 101 4.42 47.80 21.64
N PHE A 102 4.32 46.47 21.71
CA PHE A 102 5.43 45.59 21.39
C PHE A 102 5.15 44.77 20.13
N LYS A 103 6.19 44.49 19.34
CA LYS A 103 6.08 43.68 18.13
C LYS A 103 6.24 42.20 18.45
N ALA A 104 5.19 41.43 18.20
CA ALA A 104 5.19 39.99 18.35
C ALA A 104 4.17 39.35 17.41
N GLU A 105 4.46 38.14 16.96
CA GLU A 105 3.54 37.33 16.19
C GLU A 105 2.82 36.35 17.11
N VAL A 106 1.50 36.21 16.95
CA VAL A 106 0.69 35.23 17.66
C VAL A 106 0.18 34.20 16.66
N TYR A 107 0.54 32.96 16.88
CA TYR A 107 0.07 31.83 16.09
C TYR A 107 -0.92 31.01 16.90
N PHE A 108 -2.12 30.84 16.37
CA PHE A 108 -3.07 29.86 16.87
C PHE A 108 -2.87 28.53 16.15
N ILE A 109 -2.76 27.46 16.92
CA ILE A 109 -2.51 26.11 16.43
C ILE A 109 -3.63 25.22 16.93
N ASN A 110 -4.33 24.57 16.00
CA ASN A 110 -5.38 23.63 16.34
C ASN A 110 -4.78 22.31 16.83
N THR A 111 -5.06 21.95 18.08
CA THR A 111 -4.66 20.69 18.72
C THR A 111 -5.79 19.65 18.75
N ARG A 112 -6.98 20.02 18.22
CA ARG A 112 -8.08 19.08 17.95
C ARG A 112 -7.66 17.96 16.99
N ARG A 113 -8.48 16.92 16.92
CA ARG A 113 -8.27 15.79 16.01
C ARG A 113 -8.67 16.18 14.58
N PHE A 114 -7.80 15.91 13.63
CA PHE A 114 -8.08 15.96 12.20
C PHE A 114 -8.45 14.55 11.74
N LEU A 115 -9.72 14.37 11.37
CA LEU A 115 -10.31 13.09 11.03
C LEU A 115 -10.31 12.88 9.51
N ASP A 116 -10.52 11.63 9.08
CA ASP A 116 -10.81 11.25 7.69
C ASP A 116 -9.80 11.74 6.64
N GLN A 117 -8.53 11.87 7.04
CA GLN A 117 -7.46 12.23 6.12
C GLN A 117 -7.16 11.03 5.23
N LYS A 118 -7.19 11.22 3.92
CA LYS A 118 -7.10 10.10 2.97
C LYS A 118 -5.66 9.72 2.70
N TRP A 119 -5.38 8.43 2.62
CA TRP A 119 -4.13 7.89 2.11
C TRP A 119 -4.41 6.77 1.11
N GLY A 120 -3.44 6.49 0.25
CA GLY A 120 -3.52 5.37 -0.68
C GLY A 120 -2.28 5.26 -1.53
N THR A 121 -2.04 4.06 -2.04
CA THR A 121 -0.89 3.73 -2.88
C THR A 121 -1.13 4.30 -4.29
N PRO A 122 -0.36 5.28 -4.77
CA PRO A 122 -0.60 5.89 -6.08
C PRO A 122 -0.34 4.89 -7.22
N ASN A 123 0.65 4.01 -7.03
CA ASN A 123 1.00 2.93 -7.96
C ASN A 123 0.75 1.57 -7.28
N PRO A 124 0.47 0.50 -8.06
CA PRO A 124 0.40 -0.85 -7.51
C PRO A 124 1.71 -1.24 -6.80
N ILE A 125 1.57 -1.86 -5.64
CA ILE A 125 2.67 -2.50 -4.92
C ILE A 125 2.78 -3.94 -5.41
N ILE A 126 3.94 -4.31 -5.92
CA ILE A 126 4.26 -5.70 -6.25
C ILE A 126 4.71 -6.41 -4.97
N LEU A 127 4.03 -7.49 -4.61
CA LEU A 127 4.40 -8.32 -3.46
C LEU A 127 4.50 -9.79 -3.84
N ARG A 128 5.32 -10.51 -3.08
CA ARG A 128 5.42 -11.96 -3.19
C ARG A 128 4.36 -12.60 -2.30
N ASP A 129 3.30 -13.10 -2.91
CA ASP A 129 2.22 -13.77 -2.20
C ASP A 129 2.52 -15.27 -2.04
N PRO A 130 2.30 -15.87 -0.85
CA PRO A 130 2.53 -17.30 -0.63
C PRO A 130 1.67 -18.23 -1.50
N GLU A 131 0.46 -17.81 -1.90
CA GLU A 131 -0.51 -18.61 -2.65
C GLU A 131 -0.49 -18.30 -4.16
N PHE A 132 -0.17 -17.06 -4.53
CA PHE A 132 -0.26 -16.53 -5.89
C PHE A 132 1.08 -16.07 -6.48
N GLN A 133 2.20 -16.29 -5.77
CA GLN A 133 3.57 -15.95 -6.16
C GLN A 133 3.85 -14.46 -6.32
N MET A 134 3.34 -13.80 -7.35
CA MET A 134 3.54 -12.37 -7.59
C MET A 134 2.19 -11.72 -7.82
N VAL A 135 1.87 -10.75 -6.98
CA VAL A 135 0.58 -10.04 -7.05
C VAL A 135 0.80 -8.54 -6.92
N GLN A 136 -0.03 -7.79 -7.62
CA GLN A 136 0.01 -6.33 -7.60
C GLN A 136 -1.22 -5.83 -6.86
N ILE A 137 -1.03 -5.19 -5.72
CA ILE A 137 -2.16 -4.65 -4.95
C ILE A 137 -2.11 -3.13 -4.91
N ARG A 138 -3.29 -2.52 -4.79
CA ARG A 138 -3.41 -1.13 -4.36
C ARG A 138 -4.17 -1.11 -3.05
N ALA A 139 -3.74 -0.28 -2.12
CA ALA A 139 -4.43 -0.10 -0.85
C ALA A 139 -4.78 1.37 -0.66
N PHE A 140 -5.91 1.62 -0.01
CA PHE A 140 -6.30 2.96 0.41
C PHE A 140 -7.08 2.92 1.70
N GLY A 141 -7.13 4.07 2.36
CA GLY A 141 -7.99 4.26 3.51
C GLY A 141 -7.88 5.66 4.09
N THR A 142 -8.07 5.75 5.39
CA THR A 142 -8.02 7.02 6.11
C THR A 142 -7.07 6.95 7.30
N PHE A 143 -6.62 8.11 7.73
CA PHE A 143 -5.86 8.28 8.96
C PHE A 143 -6.37 9.51 9.69
N SER A 144 -6.06 9.57 10.99
CA SER A 144 -6.37 10.72 11.82
C SER A 144 -5.17 11.09 12.66
N TYR A 145 -4.98 12.39 12.87
CA TYR A 145 -3.85 12.92 13.62
C TYR A 145 -4.25 14.15 14.43
N ARG A 146 -3.36 14.61 15.30
CA ARG A 146 -3.43 15.92 15.95
C ARG A 146 -2.03 16.49 16.12
N ILE A 147 -1.93 17.80 16.27
CA ILE A 147 -0.65 18.44 16.63
C ILE A 147 -0.43 18.23 18.13
N ASN A 148 0.71 17.64 18.51
CA ASN A 148 1.05 17.36 19.91
C ASN A 148 2.18 18.25 20.46
N LYS A 149 3.02 18.82 19.59
CA LYS A 149 4.10 19.74 19.95
C LYS A 149 3.95 21.05 19.17
N PRO A 150 3.05 21.96 19.57
CA PRO A 150 2.69 23.14 18.79
C PRO A 150 3.88 24.05 18.46
N ALA A 151 4.73 24.40 19.45
CA ALA A 151 5.89 25.26 19.23
C ALA A 151 6.92 24.64 18.27
N TYR A 152 7.16 23.33 18.39
CA TYR A 152 8.06 22.60 17.50
C TYR A 152 7.49 22.50 16.07
N PHE A 153 6.20 22.16 15.94
CA PHE A 153 5.49 22.11 14.66
C PHE A 153 5.55 23.47 13.94
N LEU A 154 5.36 24.56 14.68
CA LEU A 154 5.46 25.93 14.16
C LEU A 154 6.86 26.23 13.62
N LYS A 155 7.91 25.88 14.37
CA LYS A 155 9.31 26.11 13.99
C LYS A 155 9.73 25.31 12.74
N GLU A 156 9.45 24.01 12.74
CA GLU A 156 9.98 23.09 11.72
C GLU A 156 9.11 23.03 10.44
N ILE A 157 7.79 23.24 10.55
CA ILE A 157 6.86 23.03 9.44
C ILE A 157 6.28 24.35 8.90
N VAL A 158 5.85 25.26 9.77
CA VAL A 158 5.13 26.48 9.35
C VAL A 158 6.10 27.58 8.93
N GLY A 159 7.19 27.76 9.66
CA GLY A 159 8.13 28.87 9.44
C GLY A 159 7.42 30.22 9.54
N THR A 160 7.45 31.01 8.47
CA THR A 160 6.82 32.35 8.40
C THR A 160 5.46 32.37 7.67
N ALA A 161 4.91 31.20 7.33
CA ALA A 161 3.62 31.14 6.63
C ALA A 161 2.49 31.68 7.53
N GLY A 162 1.60 32.51 6.96
CA GLY A 162 0.50 33.13 7.71
C GLY A 162 -0.66 32.15 8.03
N SER A 163 -0.79 31.08 7.25
CA SER A 163 -1.72 29.99 7.55
C SER A 163 -1.20 28.68 6.97
N LEU A 164 -1.53 27.58 7.61
CA LEU A 164 -1.22 26.23 7.15
C LEU A 164 -2.48 25.37 7.25
N LYS A 165 -2.79 24.61 6.20
CA LYS A 165 -3.93 23.71 6.12
C LYS A 165 -3.49 22.25 6.08
N THR A 166 -4.44 21.33 6.29
CA THR A 166 -4.18 19.89 6.24
C THR A 166 -3.53 19.48 4.92
N ASP A 167 -3.97 20.06 3.80
CA ASP A 167 -3.49 19.69 2.45
C ASP A 167 -2.00 19.98 2.24
N ASP A 168 -1.45 20.98 2.94
CA ASP A 168 -0.05 21.39 2.84
C ASP A 168 0.91 20.32 3.39
N ILE A 169 0.50 19.61 4.45
CA ILE A 169 1.31 18.55 5.09
C ILE A 169 0.89 17.14 4.68
N ASN A 170 -0.37 16.97 4.26
CA ASN A 170 -0.96 15.67 3.99
C ASN A 170 -0.18 14.89 2.93
N LYS A 171 0.46 15.55 1.96
CA LYS A 171 1.30 14.86 0.98
C LYS A 171 2.43 14.08 1.66
N GLN A 172 3.19 14.74 2.53
CA GLN A 172 4.32 14.13 3.24
C GLN A 172 3.84 12.99 4.15
N LEU A 173 2.76 13.22 4.90
CA LEU A 173 2.19 12.21 5.80
C LEU A 173 1.71 10.96 5.04
N ARG A 174 1.05 11.14 3.88
CA ARG A 174 0.65 10.02 3.02
C ARG A 174 1.86 9.26 2.48
N ASP A 175 2.90 9.97 2.05
CA ASP A 175 4.11 9.35 1.49
C ASP A 175 4.81 8.46 2.55
N PHE A 176 4.85 8.90 3.82
CA PHE A 176 5.29 8.05 4.94
C PHE A 176 4.41 6.80 5.12
N ILE A 177 3.07 6.98 5.14
CA ILE A 177 2.15 5.85 5.31
C ILE A 177 2.33 4.81 4.20
N VAL A 178 2.37 5.25 2.94
CA VAL A 178 2.54 4.35 1.79
C VAL A 178 3.87 3.59 1.87
N SER A 179 4.96 4.28 2.24
CA SER A 179 6.27 3.66 2.40
C SER A 179 6.24 2.56 3.47
N ARG A 180 5.77 2.88 4.68
CA ARG A 180 5.74 1.91 5.80
C ARG A 180 4.72 0.81 5.63
N PHE A 181 3.61 1.10 4.98
CA PHE A 181 2.63 0.10 4.58
C PHE A 181 3.28 -0.91 3.62
N THR A 182 4.02 -0.45 2.61
CA THR A 182 4.72 -1.33 1.65
C THR A 182 5.74 -2.24 2.35
N ASP A 183 6.55 -1.68 3.25
CA ASP A 183 7.51 -2.45 4.05
C ASP A 183 6.81 -3.49 4.93
N ALA A 184 5.73 -3.08 5.59
CA ALA A 184 4.93 -3.94 6.46
C ALA A 184 4.35 -5.16 5.71
N LEU A 185 3.89 -4.95 4.48
CA LEU A 185 3.41 -6.02 3.62
C LEU A 185 4.51 -7.01 3.24
N GLY A 186 5.71 -6.52 2.91
CA GLY A 186 6.85 -7.37 2.57
C GLY A 186 7.33 -8.22 3.74
N GLU A 187 7.31 -7.66 4.96
CA GLU A 187 7.77 -8.35 6.17
C GLU A 187 6.75 -9.35 6.74
N SER A 188 5.45 -9.06 6.66
CA SER A 188 4.42 -9.89 7.28
C SER A 188 4.28 -11.27 6.62
N ARG A 189 4.69 -11.39 5.34
CA ARG A 189 4.50 -12.59 4.50
C ARG A 189 3.06 -13.11 4.49
N MET A 190 2.10 -12.25 4.80
CA MET A 190 0.68 -12.59 4.77
C MET A 190 0.24 -12.82 3.33
N SER A 191 -0.71 -13.74 3.11
CA SER A 191 -1.39 -13.80 1.81
C SER A 191 -2.32 -12.60 1.66
N VAL A 192 -2.60 -12.17 0.43
CA VAL A 192 -3.51 -11.04 0.20
C VAL A 192 -4.91 -11.33 0.72
N LEU A 193 -5.32 -12.60 0.74
CA LEU A 193 -6.59 -13.03 1.35
C LEU A 193 -6.60 -12.78 2.86
N ASP A 194 -5.50 -13.12 3.55
CA ASP A 194 -5.36 -12.83 4.97
C ASP A 194 -5.33 -11.33 5.25
N MET A 195 -4.69 -10.54 4.38
CA MET A 195 -4.68 -9.07 4.50
C MET A 195 -6.10 -8.51 4.39
N ALA A 196 -6.90 -9.01 3.44
CA ALA A 196 -8.29 -8.59 3.25
C ALA A 196 -9.18 -8.91 4.47
N ALA A 197 -8.83 -9.94 5.23
CA ALA A 197 -9.54 -10.32 6.46
C ALA A 197 -9.04 -9.58 7.72
N LYS A 198 -7.81 -9.05 7.70
CA LYS A 198 -7.09 -8.51 8.88
C LYS A 198 -6.71 -7.04 8.73
N HIS A 199 -7.67 -6.22 8.26
CA HIS A 199 -7.44 -4.79 8.05
C HIS A 199 -7.09 -4.05 9.35
N ASP A 200 -7.70 -4.41 10.48
CA ASP A 200 -7.48 -3.74 11.75
C ASP A 200 -6.08 -4.03 12.30
N GLU A 201 -5.64 -5.29 12.24
CA GLU A 201 -4.31 -5.71 12.69
C GLU A 201 -3.21 -5.09 11.81
N LEU A 202 -3.43 -5.05 10.49
CA LEU A 202 -2.49 -4.42 9.56
C LEU A 202 -2.43 -2.91 9.79
N GLY A 203 -3.57 -2.26 10.05
CA GLY A 203 -3.64 -0.84 10.40
C GLY A 203 -2.87 -0.50 11.67
N GLU A 204 -3.04 -1.29 12.74
CA GLU A 204 -2.32 -1.07 14.00
C GLU A 204 -0.82 -1.35 13.85
N PHE A 205 -0.44 -2.41 13.12
CA PHE A 205 0.96 -2.71 12.84
C PHE A 205 1.67 -1.57 12.10
N VAL A 206 1.02 -1.01 11.08
CA VAL A 206 1.56 0.11 10.31
C VAL A 206 1.65 1.36 11.18
N LYS A 207 0.60 1.66 11.96
CA LYS A 207 0.60 2.78 12.90
C LYS A 207 1.76 2.71 13.90
N GLU A 208 2.01 1.53 14.48
CA GLU A 208 3.09 1.35 15.45
C GLU A 208 4.48 1.57 14.85
N LYS A 209 4.68 1.21 13.57
CA LYS A 209 5.93 1.48 12.85
C LYS A 209 6.15 2.95 12.51
N ILE A 210 5.10 3.67 12.11
CA ILE A 210 5.21 5.02 11.56
C ILE A 210 5.03 6.14 12.59
N LYS A 211 4.50 5.85 13.78
CA LYS A 211 4.22 6.88 14.81
C LYS A 211 5.43 7.76 15.15
N GLY A 212 6.65 7.21 15.06
CA GLY A 212 7.90 7.96 15.27
C GLY A 212 8.12 9.04 14.21
N GLU A 213 7.92 8.70 12.94
CA GLU A 213 8.09 9.62 11.79
C GLU A 213 7.06 10.77 11.84
N PHE A 214 5.85 10.52 12.37
CA PHE A 214 4.88 11.58 12.65
C PHE A 214 5.33 12.49 13.82
N ALA A 215 5.87 11.89 14.88
CA ALA A 215 6.33 12.62 16.06
C ALA A 215 7.53 13.54 15.76
N GLU A 216 8.37 13.17 14.78
CA GLU A 216 9.45 14.01 14.26
C GLU A 216 8.95 15.30 13.59
N LEU A 217 7.69 15.33 13.13
CA LEU A 217 7.04 16.53 12.61
C LEU A 217 6.29 17.32 13.70
N GLY A 218 6.24 16.84 14.94
CA GLY A 218 5.40 17.42 16.01
C GLY A 218 3.92 17.05 15.92
N VAL A 219 3.62 15.98 15.18
CA VAL A 219 2.27 15.46 14.96
C VAL A 219 2.13 14.09 15.63
N GLU A 220 0.99 13.83 16.25
CA GLU A 220 0.63 12.52 16.78
C GLU A 220 -0.31 11.81 15.81
N LEU A 221 0.10 10.65 15.31
CA LEU A 221 -0.78 9.75 14.59
C LEU A 221 -1.72 9.04 15.57
N LEU A 222 -3.02 9.22 15.40
CA LEU A 222 -4.04 8.66 16.30
C LEU A 222 -4.55 7.31 15.80
N LYS A 223 -4.86 7.22 14.51
CA LYS A 223 -5.41 6.00 13.89
C LYS A 223 -5.06 5.94 12.42
N ILE A 224 -4.76 4.73 11.92
CA ILE A 224 -4.77 4.39 10.50
C ILE A 224 -5.88 3.35 10.28
N VAL A 225 -6.64 3.54 9.21
CA VAL A 225 -7.69 2.63 8.76
C VAL A 225 -7.35 2.24 7.34
N ILE A 226 -7.37 0.93 7.06
CA ILE A 226 -7.32 0.39 5.71
C ILE A 226 -8.77 0.15 5.30
N THR A 227 -9.23 0.86 4.29
CA THR A 227 -10.62 0.74 3.81
C THR A 227 -10.75 -0.38 2.80
N ASN A 228 -9.77 -0.51 1.90
CA ASN A 228 -9.76 -1.58 0.91
C ASN A 228 -8.35 -1.89 0.41
N ILE A 229 -8.15 -3.13 0.00
CA ILE A 229 -6.99 -3.63 -0.74
C ILE A 229 -7.50 -4.20 -2.06
N ASN A 230 -7.33 -3.45 -3.14
CA ASN A 230 -7.72 -3.85 -4.48
C ASN A 230 -6.74 -4.89 -5.02
N LEU A 231 -7.30 -6.04 -5.36
CA LEU A 231 -6.66 -7.10 -6.13
C LEU A 231 -6.71 -6.78 -7.63
N PRO A 232 -5.72 -7.23 -8.43
CA PRO A 232 -5.79 -7.17 -9.88
C PRO A 232 -6.81 -8.20 -10.40
N PRO A 233 -7.54 -7.88 -11.49
CA PRO A 233 -8.65 -8.71 -11.99
C PRO A 233 -8.23 -10.13 -12.41
N GLU A 234 -6.96 -10.33 -12.78
CA GLU A 234 -6.42 -11.67 -13.08
C GLU A 234 -6.50 -12.62 -11.88
N LEU A 235 -6.42 -12.09 -10.65
CA LEU A 235 -6.56 -12.89 -9.44
C LEU A 235 -8.02 -13.23 -9.12
N ASP A 236 -8.98 -12.41 -9.54
CA ASP A 236 -10.40 -12.76 -9.38
C ASP A 236 -10.75 -13.98 -10.24
N GLU A 237 -10.21 -14.08 -11.45
CA GLU A 237 -10.38 -15.27 -12.30
C GLU A 237 -9.63 -16.49 -11.74
N ALA A 238 -8.38 -16.30 -11.29
CA ALA A 238 -7.62 -17.36 -10.64
C ALA A 238 -8.33 -17.86 -9.37
N PHE A 239 -8.94 -16.95 -8.60
CA PHE A 239 -9.76 -17.27 -7.43
C PHE A 239 -11.00 -18.07 -7.83
N LYS A 240 -11.80 -17.60 -8.80
CA LYS A 240 -12.98 -18.34 -9.29
C LYS A 240 -12.61 -19.74 -9.78
N LYS A 241 -11.47 -19.87 -10.47
CA LYS A 241 -10.97 -21.15 -10.96
C LYS A 241 -10.46 -22.06 -9.83
N ARG A 242 -9.73 -21.52 -8.85
CA ARG A 242 -9.21 -22.29 -7.71
C ARG A 242 -10.32 -22.68 -6.74
N SER A 243 -11.25 -21.77 -6.45
CA SER A 243 -12.43 -22.00 -5.63
C SER A 243 -13.37 -23.02 -6.26
N SER A 244 -13.58 -22.96 -7.59
CA SER A 244 -14.30 -24.04 -8.27
C SER A 244 -13.55 -25.37 -8.14
N MET A 245 -12.24 -25.44 -8.37
CA MET A 245 -11.48 -26.68 -8.18
C MET A 245 -11.50 -27.21 -6.72
N GLY A 246 -11.46 -26.33 -5.71
CA GLY A 246 -11.46 -26.68 -4.29
C GLY A 246 -12.82 -27.11 -3.73
N ILE A 247 -13.91 -26.46 -4.18
CA ILE A 247 -15.29 -26.88 -3.88
C ILE A 247 -15.59 -28.22 -4.57
N LEU A 248 -15.03 -28.41 -5.76
CA LEU A 248 -15.41 -29.54 -6.60
C LEU A 248 -14.67 -30.82 -6.23
N GLY A 249 -13.46 -30.73 -5.64
CA GLY A 249 -12.71 -31.78 -4.90
C GLY A 249 -12.47 -33.13 -5.59
N ASN A 250 -13.17 -33.35 -6.70
CA ASN A 250 -13.44 -34.59 -7.37
C ASN A 250 -13.56 -34.20 -8.85
N MET A 251 -12.70 -34.76 -9.69
CA MET A 251 -12.55 -34.41 -11.10
C MET A 251 -13.89 -34.44 -11.85
N GLN A 252 -14.79 -35.33 -11.42
CA GLN A 252 -16.13 -35.50 -11.96
C GLN A 252 -17.04 -34.29 -11.73
N THR A 253 -16.97 -33.65 -10.57
CA THR A 253 -17.75 -32.45 -10.26
C THR A 253 -17.22 -31.25 -11.06
N TYR A 254 -15.92 -31.18 -11.34
CA TYR A 254 -15.33 -30.15 -12.21
C TYR A 254 -15.81 -30.26 -13.66
N THR A 255 -15.84 -31.47 -14.21
CA THR A 255 -16.41 -31.72 -15.54
C THR A 255 -17.89 -31.37 -15.59
N GLN A 256 -18.67 -31.73 -14.55
CA GLN A 256 -20.08 -31.35 -14.43
C GLN A 256 -20.29 -29.85 -14.33
N TYR A 257 -19.48 -29.13 -13.53
CA TYR A 257 -19.57 -27.68 -13.39
C TYR A 257 -19.22 -26.95 -14.70
N GLN A 258 -18.13 -27.34 -15.37
CA GLN A 258 -17.79 -26.78 -16.69
C GLN A 258 -18.88 -27.03 -17.73
N THR A 259 -19.50 -28.21 -17.70
CA THR A 259 -20.62 -28.55 -18.58
C THR A 259 -21.85 -27.69 -18.26
N ALA A 260 -22.16 -27.49 -16.97
CA ALA A 260 -23.27 -26.66 -16.53
C ALA A 260 -23.05 -25.17 -16.87
N GLU A 261 -21.83 -24.66 -16.72
CA GLU A 261 -21.47 -23.28 -17.09
C GLU A 261 -21.53 -23.07 -18.61
N ALA A 262 -21.08 -24.06 -19.40
CA ALA A 262 -21.20 -24.04 -20.85
C ALA A 262 -22.67 -24.08 -21.32
N ILE A 263 -23.52 -24.88 -20.65
CA ILE A 263 -24.97 -24.90 -20.90
C ILE A 263 -25.62 -23.57 -20.50
N GLY A 264 -25.23 -22.99 -19.36
CA GLY A 264 -25.71 -21.69 -18.89
C GLY A 264 -25.35 -20.55 -19.86
N LYS A 265 -24.08 -20.47 -20.28
CA LYS A 265 -23.62 -19.50 -21.28
C LYS A 265 -24.28 -19.71 -22.65
N ALA A 266 -24.53 -20.96 -23.05
CA ALA A 266 -25.29 -21.28 -24.26
C ALA A 266 -26.77 -20.88 -24.16
N ALA A 267 -27.35 -20.88 -22.96
CA ALA A 267 -28.72 -20.44 -22.70
C ALA A 267 -28.83 -18.90 -22.62
N GLU A 268 -27.83 -18.22 -22.03
CA GLU A 268 -27.76 -16.75 -21.94
C GLU A 268 -27.61 -16.06 -23.30
N HIS A 269 -26.94 -16.71 -24.27
CA HIS A 269 -26.80 -16.19 -25.64
C HIS A 269 -28.00 -16.47 -26.56
N GLY A 270 -29.17 -16.75 -25.98
CA GLY A 270 -30.41 -16.98 -26.71
C GLY A 270 -30.56 -18.45 -27.10
N GLY A 271 -31.38 -19.16 -26.33
CA GLY A 271 -31.79 -20.55 -26.54
C GLY A 271 -32.50 -20.78 -27.88
N SER A 272 -31.72 -20.94 -28.94
CA SER A 272 -32.21 -21.25 -30.28
C SER A 272 -31.13 -22.00 -31.06
N GLY A 273 -31.08 -23.33 -30.92
CA GLY A 273 -30.59 -24.17 -32.03
C GLY A 273 -29.62 -25.30 -31.72
N ILE A 274 -29.04 -25.42 -30.52
CA ILE A 274 -28.01 -26.46 -30.24
C ILE A 274 -28.49 -27.51 -29.20
N ALA A 275 -29.25 -27.11 -28.17
CA ALA A 275 -29.70 -28.06 -27.14
C ALA A 275 -30.89 -28.95 -27.60
N SER A 276 -31.81 -28.40 -28.41
CA SER A 276 -32.93 -29.19 -28.98
C SER A 276 -32.49 -30.07 -30.15
N SER A 277 -31.46 -29.67 -30.89
CA SER A 277 -30.94 -30.44 -32.03
C SER A 277 -30.01 -31.59 -31.63
N MET A 278 -29.38 -31.54 -30.46
CA MET A 278 -28.55 -32.66 -29.96
C MET A 278 -29.34 -33.76 -29.25
N MET A 279 -30.52 -33.48 -28.69
CA MET A 279 -31.27 -34.46 -27.91
C MET A 279 -32.36 -35.18 -28.74
N GLU A 280 -32.90 -34.54 -29.77
CA GLU A 280 -34.00 -35.11 -30.57
C GLU A 280 -33.53 -35.78 -31.86
N SER A 281 -32.28 -35.55 -32.25
CA SER A 281 -31.67 -36.18 -33.41
C SER A 281 -30.55 -37.12 -32.96
N GLY A 282 -30.70 -38.42 -33.14
CA GLY A 282 -29.60 -39.40 -33.06
C GLY A 282 -28.47 -39.17 -34.09
N MET A 283 -28.28 -37.94 -34.56
CA MET A 283 -27.33 -37.48 -35.57
C MET A 283 -25.99 -36.98 -35.01
N GLY A 284 -25.85 -36.85 -33.69
CA GLY A 284 -24.55 -36.53 -33.06
C GLY A 284 -23.48 -37.60 -33.31
N PHE A 285 -23.90 -38.86 -33.52
CA PHE A 285 -23.01 -39.98 -33.84
C PHE A 285 -22.76 -40.12 -35.36
N ALA A 286 -23.71 -39.72 -36.21
CA ALA A 286 -23.61 -39.83 -37.67
C ALA A 286 -22.72 -38.74 -38.29
N MET A 287 -22.69 -37.54 -37.70
CA MET A 287 -21.88 -36.43 -38.20
C MET A 287 -20.39 -36.56 -37.78
N GLY A 288 -20.11 -37.19 -36.63
CA GLY A 288 -18.75 -37.52 -36.20
C GLY A 288 -18.04 -38.56 -37.09
N MET A 289 -18.79 -39.49 -37.68
CA MET A 289 -18.25 -40.53 -38.55
C MET A 289 -17.85 -40.00 -39.95
N ASN A 290 -18.58 -39.01 -40.48
CA ASN A 290 -18.28 -38.40 -41.78
C ASN A 290 -17.12 -37.40 -41.72
N MET A 291 -16.89 -36.78 -40.57
CA MET A 291 -15.77 -35.86 -40.35
C MET A 291 -14.44 -36.62 -40.13
N ALA A 292 -14.47 -37.84 -39.58
CA ALA A 292 -13.30 -38.72 -39.45
C ALA A 292 -12.77 -39.22 -40.81
N ASN A 293 -13.65 -39.51 -41.77
CA ASN A 293 -13.24 -39.96 -43.12
C ASN A 293 -12.67 -38.83 -43.99
N GLN A 294 -12.99 -37.56 -43.71
CA GLN A 294 -12.49 -36.42 -44.49
C GLN A 294 -11.08 -35.97 -44.03
N MET A 295 -10.69 -36.29 -42.80
CA MET A 295 -9.38 -35.94 -42.23
C MET A 295 -8.26 -36.91 -42.63
N GLN A 296 -8.61 -38.12 -43.12
CA GLN A 296 -7.64 -39.12 -43.56
C GLN A 296 -7.11 -38.88 -44.99
N ASN A 297 -7.81 -38.08 -45.81
CA ASN A 297 -7.41 -37.78 -47.20
C ASN A 297 -6.62 -36.47 -47.38
N ALA A 298 -6.33 -35.72 -46.31
CA ALA A 298 -5.59 -34.46 -46.37
C ALA A 298 -4.06 -34.60 -46.18
N GLN A 299 -3.54 -35.84 -46.04
CA GLN A 299 -2.11 -36.10 -45.76
C GLN A 299 -1.25 -36.33 -47.01
N GLN A 300 -1.74 -36.00 -48.22
CA GLN A 300 -0.96 -36.09 -49.46
C GLN A 300 -1.07 -34.83 -50.31
N GLN A 301 -0.45 -33.74 -49.88
CA GLN A 301 0.11 -32.74 -50.82
C GLN A 301 0.98 -31.74 -50.06
N ALA A 302 2.28 -31.77 -50.36
CA ALA A 302 3.23 -30.71 -50.01
C ALA A 302 3.12 -29.55 -51.02
N PRO A 303 3.29 -28.30 -50.55
CA PRO A 303 4.16 -27.37 -51.26
C PRO A 303 5.07 -26.51 -50.35
N GLN A 304 6.11 -25.98 -51.01
CA GLN A 304 7.26 -25.20 -50.52
C GLN A 304 6.96 -23.87 -49.80
N PRO A 305 7.95 -23.30 -49.07
CA PRO A 305 7.75 -22.19 -48.13
C PRO A 305 7.90 -20.81 -48.77
N ASN A 306 7.05 -19.87 -48.35
CA ASN A 306 7.26 -18.44 -48.54
C ASN A 306 7.20 -17.71 -47.19
N ALA A 307 8.08 -16.71 -47.05
CA ALA A 307 8.44 -16.05 -45.79
C ALA A 307 7.41 -14.99 -45.36
N GLY A 308 7.16 -14.87 -44.04
CA GLY A 308 6.41 -13.75 -43.46
C GLY A 308 5.98 -13.92 -42.00
N THR A 309 6.83 -13.43 -41.08
CA THR A 309 6.53 -12.86 -39.73
C THR A 309 5.68 -13.66 -38.73
N MET A 310 6.36 -14.36 -37.81
CA MET A 310 5.79 -14.99 -36.60
C MET A 310 5.72 -14.00 -35.41
N PRO A 311 4.67 -14.07 -34.56
CA PRO A 311 4.70 -13.52 -33.20
C PRO A 311 5.63 -14.35 -32.29
N PRO A 312 6.15 -13.77 -31.18
CA PRO A 312 7.20 -14.41 -30.38
C PRO A 312 6.72 -15.71 -29.73
N PRO A 313 7.58 -16.75 -29.68
CA PRO A 313 7.20 -18.04 -29.11
C PRO A 313 7.04 -17.95 -27.59
N LEU A 314 5.96 -18.55 -27.07
CA LEU A 314 5.75 -18.78 -25.64
C LEU A 314 6.96 -19.52 -25.03
N PRO A 315 7.31 -19.29 -23.75
CA PRO A 315 8.39 -20.00 -23.10
C PRO A 315 8.11 -21.51 -23.13
N GLN A 316 9.03 -22.29 -23.69
CA GLN A 316 8.89 -23.74 -23.75
C GLN A 316 9.09 -24.33 -22.35
N ALA A 317 8.15 -25.17 -21.90
CA ALA A 317 8.29 -25.93 -20.66
C ALA A 317 9.57 -26.78 -20.72
N VAL A 318 10.34 -26.83 -19.62
CA VAL A 318 11.57 -27.60 -19.55
C VAL A 318 11.23 -29.09 -19.59
N ALA A 319 11.62 -29.75 -20.68
CA ALA A 319 11.36 -31.16 -20.89
C ALA A 319 12.67 -31.94 -21.06
N TYR A 320 12.67 -33.19 -20.59
CA TYR A 320 13.85 -34.05 -20.46
C TYR A 320 13.71 -35.30 -21.32
N HIS A 321 14.76 -35.65 -22.03
CA HIS A 321 14.92 -36.97 -22.62
C HIS A 321 15.68 -37.88 -21.66
N VAL A 322 15.33 -39.16 -21.65
CA VAL A 322 15.88 -40.17 -20.73
C VAL A 322 16.26 -41.43 -21.49
N ALA A 323 17.43 -42.01 -21.20
CA ALA A 323 17.85 -43.26 -21.79
C ALA A 323 17.41 -44.45 -20.93
N ILE A 324 16.34 -45.14 -21.33
CA ILE A 324 15.82 -46.34 -20.65
C ILE A 324 16.07 -47.54 -21.56
N ASN A 325 16.74 -48.58 -21.05
CA ASN A 325 17.13 -49.77 -21.83
C ASN A 325 17.95 -49.45 -23.09
N GLY A 326 18.80 -48.42 -23.03
CA GLY A 326 19.64 -48.01 -24.17
C GLY A 326 18.90 -47.26 -25.28
N GLN A 327 17.61 -46.96 -25.10
CA GLN A 327 16.84 -46.12 -26.02
C GLN A 327 16.43 -44.80 -25.39
N THR A 328 16.51 -43.75 -26.18
CA THR A 328 16.04 -42.42 -25.81
C THR A 328 14.52 -42.37 -25.80
N GLN A 329 13.95 -42.02 -24.65
CA GLN A 329 12.52 -41.80 -24.43
C GLN A 329 12.27 -40.36 -23.97
N GLY A 330 11.05 -39.86 -24.14
CA GLY A 330 10.66 -38.48 -23.86
C GLY A 330 10.39 -37.66 -25.13
N PRO A 331 10.21 -36.34 -25.01
CA PRO A 331 10.52 -35.52 -23.84
C PRO A 331 9.47 -35.65 -22.73
N PHE A 332 9.93 -35.73 -21.48
CA PHE A 332 9.11 -35.81 -20.28
C PHE A 332 9.25 -34.54 -19.43
N GLU A 333 8.13 -34.08 -18.87
CA GLU A 333 8.14 -33.02 -17.88
C GLU A 333 8.42 -33.59 -16.47
N LEU A 334 8.75 -32.70 -15.52
CA LEU A 334 9.06 -33.08 -14.14
C LEU A 334 8.03 -34.00 -13.45
N PRO A 335 6.70 -33.80 -13.61
CA PRO A 335 5.71 -34.70 -12.99
C PRO A 335 5.81 -36.14 -13.51
N THR A 336 5.98 -36.30 -14.82
CA THR A 336 6.11 -37.60 -15.48
C THR A 336 7.43 -38.28 -15.09
N LEU A 337 8.53 -37.52 -15.02
CA LEU A 337 9.81 -38.03 -14.52
C LEU A 337 9.69 -38.56 -13.08
N LYS A 338 8.99 -37.83 -12.20
CA LYS A 338 8.77 -38.28 -10.82
C LYS A 338 8.05 -39.63 -10.75
N GLN A 339 7.05 -39.85 -11.61
CA GLN A 339 6.33 -41.12 -11.69
C GLN A 339 7.23 -42.27 -12.20
N HIS A 340 8.10 -42.00 -13.18
CA HIS A 340 9.07 -42.97 -13.67
C HIS A 340 10.16 -43.31 -12.63
N VAL A 341 10.57 -42.34 -11.81
CA VAL A 341 11.47 -42.56 -10.68
C VAL A 341 10.80 -43.40 -9.59
N GLN A 342 9.56 -43.09 -9.24
CA GLN A 342 8.80 -43.85 -8.23
C GLN A 342 8.51 -45.30 -8.64
N SER A 343 8.31 -45.54 -9.94
CA SER A 343 8.11 -46.89 -10.49
C SER A 343 9.41 -47.66 -10.75
N GLY A 344 10.58 -47.05 -10.47
CA GLY A 344 11.89 -47.68 -10.64
C GLY A 344 12.41 -47.76 -12.08
N HIS A 345 11.70 -47.18 -13.05
CA HIS A 345 12.14 -47.13 -14.46
C HIS A 345 13.28 -46.14 -14.69
N ILE A 346 13.41 -45.13 -13.82
CA ILE A 346 14.51 -44.16 -13.81
C ILE A 346 15.18 -44.21 -12.45
N THR A 347 16.48 -44.46 -12.44
CA THR A 347 17.33 -44.45 -11.25
C THR A 347 18.29 -43.26 -11.29
N ARG A 348 19.08 -43.06 -10.22
CA ARG A 348 20.08 -41.99 -10.17
C ARG A 348 21.13 -42.08 -11.28
N ASP A 349 21.37 -43.29 -11.78
CA ASP A 349 22.37 -43.57 -12.82
C ASP A 349 21.80 -43.50 -14.24
N THR A 350 20.48 -43.37 -14.39
CA THR A 350 19.85 -43.24 -15.71
C THR A 350 20.31 -41.94 -16.38
N LEU A 351 20.75 -42.03 -17.63
CA LEU A 351 21.19 -40.86 -18.39
C LEU A 351 20.00 -40.00 -18.80
N VAL A 352 20.11 -38.70 -18.55
CA VAL A 352 19.13 -37.68 -18.92
C VAL A 352 19.79 -36.56 -19.71
N TRP A 353 18.99 -35.90 -20.54
CA TRP A 353 19.41 -34.72 -21.29
C TRP A 353 18.23 -33.77 -21.44
N LYS A 354 18.48 -32.47 -21.30
CA LYS A 354 17.52 -31.41 -21.67
C LYS A 354 18.19 -30.41 -22.59
N GLN A 355 17.38 -29.65 -23.32
CA GLN A 355 17.87 -28.55 -24.14
C GLN A 355 18.74 -27.60 -23.30
N GLY A 356 19.96 -27.35 -23.78
CA GLY A 356 20.97 -26.55 -23.07
C GLY A 356 22.02 -27.36 -22.30
N MET A 357 21.88 -28.68 -22.17
CA MET A 357 22.95 -29.54 -21.64
C MET A 357 23.95 -29.91 -22.73
N ALA A 358 25.25 -29.85 -22.40
CA ALA A 358 26.31 -30.20 -23.34
C ALA A 358 26.34 -31.70 -23.67
N ASN A 359 26.07 -32.57 -22.69
CA ASN A 359 26.12 -34.02 -22.80
C ASN A 359 25.00 -34.68 -21.99
N TRP A 360 24.69 -35.94 -22.31
CA TRP A 360 23.90 -36.82 -21.46
C TRP A 360 24.57 -36.97 -20.10
N THR A 361 23.83 -36.78 -19.02
CA THR A 361 24.35 -36.77 -17.64
C THR A 361 23.50 -37.68 -16.78
N ALA A 362 24.08 -38.33 -15.77
CA ALA A 362 23.31 -39.16 -14.84
C ALA A 362 22.25 -38.32 -14.10
N ALA A 363 21.01 -38.83 -13.98
CA ALA A 363 19.88 -38.10 -13.40
C ALA A 363 20.15 -37.58 -11.98
N GLY A 364 20.92 -38.32 -11.18
CA GLY A 364 21.31 -37.91 -9.83
C GLY A 364 22.33 -36.75 -9.78
N GLN A 365 23.05 -36.50 -10.88
CA GLN A 365 24.02 -35.40 -11.00
C GLN A 365 23.39 -34.12 -11.56
N VAL A 366 22.18 -34.20 -12.13
CA VAL A 366 21.42 -33.02 -12.53
C VAL A 366 20.77 -32.42 -11.29
N MET A 367 21.26 -31.24 -10.89
CA MET A 367 20.85 -30.58 -9.64
C MET A 367 19.32 -30.44 -9.51
N GLU A 368 18.64 -30.09 -10.60
CA GLU A 368 17.18 -29.95 -10.66
C GLU A 368 16.42 -31.27 -10.43
N LEU A 369 17.00 -32.41 -10.82
CA LEU A 369 16.39 -33.74 -10.69
C LEU A 369 16.82 -34.48 -9.41
N SER A 370 17.87 -34.02 -8.74
CA SER A 370 18.42 -34.66 -7.52
C SER A 370 17.36 -34.90 -6.43
N SER A 371 16.41 -33.97 -6.30
CA SER A 371 15.30 -34.03 -5.33
C SER A 371 14.29 -35.15 -5.61
N LEU A 372 14.23 -35.67 -6.85
CA LEU A 372 13.32 -36.76 -7.22
C LEU A 372 13.75 -38.11 -6.64
N PHE A 373 15.02 -38.25 -6.22
CA PHE A 373 15.61 -39.52 -5.80
C PHE A 373 15.80 -39.67 -4.27
N GLY A 374 14.94 -39.02 -3.46
CA GLY A 374 14.99 -39.07 -2.00
C GLY A 374 14.86 -40.48 -1.40
N SER A 375 15.72 -40.77 -0.40
CA SER A 375 15.98 -41.99 0.39
C SER A 375 15.21 -43.29 0.06
N VAL A 376 15.78 -44.10 -0.83
CA VAL A 376 15.58 -45.56 -0.84
C VAL A 376 16.59 -46.18 0.14
N PRO A 377 16.18 -46.93 1.18
CA PRO A 377 17.11 -47.58 2.10
C PRO A 377 17.96 -48.63 1.36
N PRO A 378 19.24 -48.82 1.73
CA PRO A 378 20.13 -49.74 1.04
C PRO A 378 19.63 -51.20 1.17
N PRO A 379 19.83 -52.03 0.14
CA PRO A 379 19.38 -53.43 0.17
C PRO A 379 20.11 -54.23 1.25
N LEU A 380 19.36 -55.10 1.94
CA LEU A 380 19.89 -55.97 2.98
C LEU A 380 20.91 -56.95 2.38
N PRO A 381 22.06 -57.19 3.07
CA PRO A 381 23.08 -58.10 2.58
C PRO A 381 22.54 -59.53 2.49
N HIS A 382 22.81 -60.18 1.37
CA HIS A 382 22.47 -61.59 1.13
C HIS A 382 23.17 -62.49 2.16
N ARG A 383 22.41 -63.40 2.78
CA ARG A 383 22.95 -64.51 3.58
C ARG A 383 23.30 -65.69 2.68
#